data_AF-A0A520PRL4-F1
#
_entry.id   AF-A0A520PRL4-F1
#
_cell.length_a   1.000
_cell.length_b   1.000
_cell.length_c   1.000
_cell.angle_alpha   90.00
_cell.angle_beta   90.00
_cell.angle_gamma   90.00
#
_symmetry.space_group_name_H-M   'P 1'
#
loop_
_entity.id
_entity.type
_entity.pdbx_description
1 polymer ?
#
loop_
_entity_poly.entity_id
_entity_poly.type
_entity_poly.pdbx_seq_one_letter_code
_entity_poly.pdbx_strand_id
1 'polypeptide(L)'
;MATTSRVPDAGSESALRTRGSLHRKPARDVVEITAARLRFLYGAGTAEGDRVSQEKKQGMGTTAVWAGEEGEQPYGATVVPVVHSVTYNYDDVDEWFAVATGTQPGHIYSRNTNPTVDALEKKMAGLEAAEDATSFSTGMAAISNTLFTLLSPGDRVVSVKDSYGGTLKVFTDFLPRFGVEVELCETEDHEAIEAAVAKGCKVLYLETPTNPTLKVLDLERLSKAGHAQGATVVVDNTFSTPINQRPLELGADLVVYSGTKFLNGHSDAMCGILTGSRELVRQVFHFREINGASLHASTAYLVMRGLKTLELRIARHNENAGRLARFLAERDEVEQVNYPGLETHRGHDIAKRQMLGYGGMLSFSLKGGMDAVKAFMPKLRFAHRGASLGSVGTLVGSPGTTSHVEVPKEERAKAGIPEGLVR
;
A
#
# COMPACT_ATOMS: atom_id res chain seq x y z
N MET A 1 57.64 37.63 -35.04
CA MET A 1 56.72 38.79 -35.03
C MET A 1 56.24 38.93 -33.58
N ALA A 2 56.97 39.60 -32.67
CA ALA A 2 57.15 41.06 -32.57
C ALA A 2 55.76 41.73 -32.61
N THR A 3 55.21 42.35 -31.55
CA THR A 3 55.81 43.29 -30.56
C THR A 3 54.76 43.57 -29.47
N THR A 4 55.05 43.42 -28.17
CA THR A 4 55.33 44.48 -27.14
C THR A 4 54.18 45.47 -26.91
N SER A 5 53.81 45.96 -25.73
CA SER A 5 54.32 46.00 -24.34
C SER A 5 53.24 46.80 -23.53
N ARG A 6 53.17 46.95 -22.21
CA ARG A 6 54.19 47.37 -21.23
C ARG A 6 53.49 47.43 -19.86
N VAL A 7 54.17 46.97 -18.81
CA VAL A 7 53.86 47.26 -17.39
C VAL A 7 54.55 48.60 -17.05
N PRO A 8 54.08 49.35 -16.02
CA PRO A 8 54.92 49.43 -14.84
C PRO A 8 54.13 49.35 -13.52
N ASP A 9 54.79 48.72 -12.55
CA ASP A 9 54.47 48.70 -11.13
C ASP A 9 55.23 49.84 -10.44
N ALA A 10 54.60 50.52 -9.48
CA ALA A 10 55.26 51.40 -8.52
C ALA A 10 54.30 51.62 -7.34
N GLY A 11 54.63 51.04 -6.20
CA GLY A 11 53.81 51.05 -5.00
C GLY A 11 53.84 52.36 -4.20
N SER A 12 53.06 52.35 -3.13
CA SER A 12 53.36 53.10 -1.90
C SER A 12 52.68 52.44 -0.71
N GLU A 13 53.39 52.53 0.41
CA GLU A 13 53.15 51.93 1.70
C GLU A 13 51.83 52.38 2.35
N SER A 14 51.20 51.51 3.16
CA SER A 14 50.79 51.93 4.50
C SER A 14 50.56 50.73 5.42
N ALA A 15 50.93 50.94 6.67
CA ALA A 15 51.23 49.95 7.66
C ALA A 15 50.00 49.36 8.37
N LEU A 16 50.20 48.14 8.87
CA LEU A 16 49.51 47.59 10.03
C LEU A 16 49.39 48.61 11.17
N ARG A 17 48.18 48.76 11.73
CA ARG A 17 47.97 48.92 13.18
C ARG A 17 46.48 48.79 13.61
N THR A 18 46.22 47.70 14.34
CA THR A 18 45.59 47.65 15.67
C THR A 18 44.06 47.72 15.87
N ARG A 19 43.67 46.93 16.90
CA ARG A 19 42.46 46.94 17.76
C ARG A 19 41.28 46.14 17.17
N GLY A 20 40.61 45.25 17.89
CA GLY A 20 40.49 45.09 19.33
C GLY A 20 39.03 45.26 19.75
N SER A 21 38.34 44.13 19.91
CA SER A 21 37.19 43.89 20.79
C SER A 21 35.75 44.24 20.36
N LEU A 22 34.87 43.39 20.92
CA LEU A 22 33.46 43.56 21.25
C LEU A 22 32.46 43.30 20.12
N HIS A 23 31.70 42.21 20.23
CA HIS A 23 30.28 42.28 20.58
C HIS A 23 29.84 41.01 21.33
N ARG A 24 29.22 41.24 22.49
CA ARG A 24 28.79 40.28 23.51
C ARG A 24 27.55 39.51 23.05
N LYS A 25 27.45 38.22 23.39
CA LYS A 25 26.20 37.47 23.41
C LYS A 25 25.26 38.04 24.49
N PRO A 26 23.95 38.23 24.23
CA PRO A 26 23.01 38.49 25.31
C PRO A 26 22.69 37.20 26.07
N ALA A 27 22.83 37.27 27.40
CA ALA A 27 22.28 36.30 28.33
C ALA A 27 20.75 36.26 28.17
N ARG A 28 20.17 35.05 28.06
CA ARG A 28 18.74 34.86 28.24
C ARG A 28 18.51 34.47 29.69
N ASP A 29 17.75 35.31 30.38
CA ASP A 29 17.28 35.07 31.72
C ASP A 29 16.49 33.76 31.78
N VAL A 30 16.92 32.90 32.70
CA VAL A 30 16.27 31.64 33.05
C VAL A 30 15.06 32.00 33.90
N VAL A 31 13.86 31.82 33.35
CA VAL A 31 12.65 31.70 34.16
C VAL A 31 12.51 30.23 34.53
N GLU A 32 12.99 29.88 35.73
CA GLU A 32 12.70 28.62 36.40
C GLU A 32 11.19 28.50 36.61
N ILE A 33 10.53 27.71 35.77
CA ILE A 33 9.22 27.16 36.12
C ILE A 33 9.49 25.86 36.87
N THR A 34 9.54 25.95 38.19
CA THR A 34 9.74 24.81 39.08
C THR A 34 8.64 23.77 38.92
N ALA A 35 9.04 22.50 38.82
CA ALA A 35 8.22 21.29 38.65
C ALA A 35 7.24 20.98 39.81
N ALA A 36 6.92 21.97 40.65
CA ALA A 36 6.05 21.86 41.82
C ALA A 36 4.58 22.22 41.53
N ARG A 37 4.26 22.86 40.39
CA ARG A 37 2.88 23.30 40.07
C ARG A 37 2.09 22.35 39.15
N LEU A 38 2.70 21.27 38.66
CA LEU A 38 2.04 20.24 37.84
C LEU A 38 1.52 19.04 38.65
N ARG A 39 1.85 18.94 39.94
CA ARG A 39 1.42 17.82 40.83
C ARG A 39 0.05 18.00 41.47
N PHE A 40 -0.72 19.04 41.11
CA PHE A 40 -2.01 19.32 41.73
C PHE A 40 -3.23 18.98 40.84
N LEU A 41 -3.05 18.32 39.69
CA LEU A 41 -4.15 17.99 38.76
C LEU A 41 -4.44 16.49 38.57
N TYR A 42 -3.64 15.58 39.13
CA TYR A 42 -3.95 14.15 39.09
C TYR A 42 -3.63 13.50 40.44
N GLY A 43 -4.70 13.05 41.10
CA GLY A 43 -4.68 12.52 42.45
C GLY A 43 -3.81 11.27 42.62
N ALA A 44 -3.19 11.19 43.78
CA ALA A 44 -2.46 10.02 44.24
C ALA A 44 -3.42 8.86 44.56
N GLY A 45 -3.12 7.69 44.01
CA GLY A 45 -3.69 6.42 44.41
C GLY A 45 -2.60 5.35 44.37
N THR A 46 -2.08 5.02 45.55
CA THR A 46 -1.08 3.97 45.78
C THR A 46 -1.77 2.60 45.87
N ALA A 47 -1.39 1.67 45.00
CA ALA A 47 -1.46 0.23 45.25
C ALA A 47 -0.45 -0.46 44.34
N GLU A 48 0.74 -0.74 44.88
CA GLU A 48 1.70 -1.67 44.29
C GLU A 48 1.06 -3.07 44.26
N GLY A 49 0.98 -3.62 43.06
CA GLY A 49 0.56 -4.98 42.82
C GLY A 49 1.02 -5.36 41.43
N ASP A 50 1.92 -6.35 41.37
CA ASP A 50 2.51 -6.92 40.18
C ASP A 50 1.47 -7.16 39.08
N ARG A 51 1.43 -6.24 38.12
CA ARG A 51 0.83 -6.46 36.81
C ARG A 51 1.99 -6.50 35.83
N VAL A 52 2.42 -7.70 35.48
CA VAL A 52 3.05 -7.92 34.17
C VAL A 52 2.11 -7.31 33.15
N SER A 53 2.47 -6.14 32.63
CA SER A 53 1.67 -5.40 31.68
C SER A 53 1.60 -6.22 30.40
N GLN A 54 0.51 -6.97 30.23
CA GLN A 54 0.09 -7.37 28.90
C GLN A 54 -0.09 -6.06 28.12
N GLU A 55 0.87 -5.73 27.25
CA GLU A 55 0.75 -4.62 26.34
C GLU A 55 -0.58 -4.79 25.59
N LYS A 56 -1.54 -3.89 25.84
CA LYS A 56 -2.81 -3.92 25.14
C LYS A 56 -2.51 -3.67 23.66
N LYS A 57 -2.73 -4.68 22.80
CA LYS A 57 -2.67 -4.53 21.35
C LYS A 57 -3.57 -3.35 20.97
N GLN A 58 -2.99 -2.32 20.34
CA GLN A 58 -3.72 -1.12 19.96
C GLN A 58 -4.79 -1.46 18.91
N GLY A 59 -5.91 -0.72 18.92
CA GLY A 59 -6.96 -0.87 17.91
C GLY A 59 -6.55 -0.29 16.56
N MET A 60 -7.18 -0.76 15.48
CA MET A 60 -6.83 -0.36 14.10
C MET A 60 -6.90 1.14 13.85
N GLY A 61 -7.90 1.85 14.41
CA GLY A 61 -7.95 3.30 14.34
C GLY A 61 -6.74 3.98 14.97
N THR A 62 -6.32 3.52 16.15
CA THR A 62 -5.13 4.03 16.83
C THR A 62 -3.88 3.75 16.00
N THR A 63 -3.71 2.52 15.51
CA THR A 63 -2.57 2.13 14.66
C THR A 63 -2.51 2.95 13.37
N ALA A 64 -3.64 3.15 12.68
CA ALA A 64 -3.71 3.96 11.47
C ALA A 64 -3.26 5.41 11.71
N VAL A 65 -3.55 5.96 12.89
CA VAL A 65 -3.12 7.30 13.27
C VAL A 65 -1.65 7.33 13.69
N TRP A 66 -1.20 6.42 14.55
CA TRP A 66 0.06 6.60 15.29
C TRP A 66 1.24 5.77 14.80
N ALA A 67 1.01 4.59 14.20
CA ALA A 67 2.11 3.69 13.84
C ALA A 67 3.11 4.35 12.91
N GLY A 68 4.40 4.27 13.22
CA GLY A 68 5.48 4.90 12.46
C GLY A 68 5.65 6.40 12.70
N GLU A 69 4.90 7.00 13.63
CA GLU A 69 4.88 8.44 13.92
C GLU A 69 5.00 8.74 15.43
N GLU A 70 5.35 7.75 16.26
CA GLU A 70 5.39 7.86 17.72
C GLU A 70 6.58 8.67 18.26
N GLY A 71 7.66 8.78 17.47
CA GLY A 71 8.87 9.49 17.84
C GLY A 71 8.79 11.01 17.69
N GLU A 72 9.72 11.71 18.35
CA GLU A 72 9.88 13.15 18.17
C GLU A 72 10.23 13.48 16.72
N GLN A 73 9.48 14.42 16.14
CA GLN A 73 9.79 14.92 14.80
C GLN A 73 10.74 16.12 14.89
N PRO A 74 11.53 16.39 13.83
CA PRO A 74 12.37 17.58 13.76
C PRO A 74 11.61 18.86 14.12
N TYR A 75 12.27 19.75 14.87
CA TYR A 75 11.73 21.05 15.32
C TYR A 75 10.49 20.96 16.23
N GLY A 76 10.19 19.79 16.80
CA GLY A 76 8.97 19.59 17.60
C GLY A 76 7.70 19.58 16.75
N ALA A 77 7.81 19.25 15.45
CA ALA A 77 6.65 19.11 14.59
C ALA A 77 5.73 17.99 15.10
N THR A 78 4.42 18.15 14.92
CA THR A 78 3.42 17.15 15.33
C THR A 78 3.04 16.18 14.21
N VAL A 79 3.60 16.38 13.02
CA VAL A 79 3.40 15.56 11.83
C VAL A 79 4.77 15.26 11.21
N VAL A 80 4.90 14.11 10.56
CA VAL A 80 6.11 13.74 9.84
C VAL A 80 6.43 14.78 8.76
N PRO A 81 7.61 15.42 8.78
CA PRO A 81 8.01 16.36 7.74
C PRO A 81 8.20 15.66 6.39
N VAL A 82 7.96 16.38 5.31
CA VAL A 82 8.24 15.89 3.95
C VAL A 82 9.69 16.18 3.61
N VAL A 83 10.53 15.15 3.58
CA VAL A 83 11.97 15.29 3.33
C VAL A 83 12.24 15.24 1.83
N HIS A 84 12.29 16.42 1.22
CA HIS A 84 12.66 16.64 -0.18
C HIS A 84 14.19 16.67 -0.37
N SER A 85 14.84 15.56 -0.03
CA SER A 85 16.27 15.39 -0.32
C SER A 85 16.52 14.12 -1.12
N VAL A 86 17.55 14.15 -1.96
CA VAL A 86 18.05 12.96 -2.64
C VAL A 86 19.19 12.33 -1.85
N THR A 87 20.08 13.14 -1.28
CA THR A 87 21.29 12.72 -0.56
C THR A 87 21.24 13.18 0.89
N TYR A 88 21.90 12.45 1.77
CA TYR A 88 22.03 12.79 3.18
C TYR A 88 23.51 12.95 3.53
N ASN A 89 23.85 13.98 4.31
CA ASN A 89 25.22 14.29 4.68
C ASN A 89 25.63 13.54 5.95
N TYR A 90 26.92 13.27 6.06
CA TYR A 90 27.58 12.70 7.23
C TYR A 90 28.83 13.53 7.50
N ASP A 91 29.08 13.83 8.77
CA ASP A 91 30.28 14.57 9.19
C ASP A 91 31.49 13.62 9.39
N ASP A 92 31.21 12.36 9.71
CA ASP A 92 32.20 11.31 9.96
C ASP A 92 32.08 10.17 8.94
N VAL A 93 33.22 9.73 8.40
CA VAL A 93 33.26 8.70 7.35
C VAL A 93 33.04 7.30 7.92
N ASP A 94 33.41 7.05 9.17
CA ASP A 94 33.20 5.75 9.82
C ASP A 94 31.72 5.56 10.13
N GLU A 95 31.02 6.60 10.57
CA GLU A 95 29.55 6.63 10.68
C GLU A 95 28.89 6.39 9.32
N TRP A 96 29.33 7.12 8.27
CA TRP A 96 28.76 6.93 6.94
C TRP A 96 28.97 5.49 6.43
N PHE A 97 30.16 4.92 6.64
CA PHE A 97 30.45 3.53 6.29
C PHE A 97 29.61 2.54 7.10
N ALA A 98 29.40 2.79 8.40
CA ALA A 98 28.56 1.97 9.25
C ALA A 98 27.10 1.96 8.77
N VAL A 99 26.56 3.12 8.37
CA VAL A 99 25.22 3.20 7.76
C VAL A 99 25.20 2.51 6.39
N ALA A 100 26.21 2.72 5.55
CA ALA A 100 26.28 2.12 4.22
C ALA A 100 26.33 0.59 4.24
N THR A 101 26.92 0.03 5.29
CA THR A 101 27.00 -1.43 5.53
C THR A 101 25.82 -1.97 6.36
N GLY A 102 24.88 -1.10 6.78
CA GLY A 102 23.72 -1.47 7.57
C GLY A 102 24.02 -1.88 9.02
N THR A 103 25.20 -1.52 9.53
CA THR A 103 25.58 -1.75 10.93
C THR A 103 25.07 -0.65 11.87
N GLN A 104 24.66 0.50 11.31
CA GLN A 104 23.96 1.57 12.01
C GLN A 104 22.74 2.05 11.18
N PRO A 105 21.66 2.54 11.84
CA PRO A 105 20.52 3.11 11.13
C PRO A 105 20.89 4.45 10.49
N GLY A 106 20.35 4.71 9.30
CA GLY A 106 20.52 5.99 8.62
C GLY A 106 20.00 5.97 7.19
N HIS A 107 20.02 7.14 6.55
CA HIS A 107 19.61 7.32 5.17
C HIS A 107 20.80 7.85 4.38
N ILE A 108 21.01 7.33 3.16
CA ILE A 108 22.13 7.76 2.29
C ILE A 108 21.60 8.35 1.00
N TYR A 109 20.61 7.68 0.39
CA TYR A 109 20.08 8.06 -0.91
C TYR A 109 18.59 7.72 -1.01
N SER A 110 17.75 8.69 -1.36
CA SER A 110 16.27 8.55 -1.32
C SER A 110 15.68 7.56 -2.33
N ARG A 111 16.45 7.11 -3.34
CA ARG A 111 16.06 5.92 -4.11
C ARG A 111 15.93 4.72 -3.18
N ASN A 112 16.81 4.55 -2.20
CA ASN A 112 16.81 3.43 -1.27
C ASN A 112 15.84 3.70 -0.13
N THR A 113 16.15 4.67 0.74
CA THR A 113 15.38 4.98 1.94
C THR A 113 15.23 6.49 2.11
N ASN A 114 14.10 6.93 2.67
CA ASN A 114 13.80 8.33 2.94
C ASN A 114 12.98 8.41 4.25
N PRO A 115 13.24 9.35 5.18
CA PRO A 115 12.55 9.41 6.47
C PRO A 115 11.03 9.48 6.37
N THR A 116 10.49 10.22 5.39
CA THR A 116 9.04 10.32 5.17
C THR A 116 8.45 9.01 4.65
N VAL A 117 9.20 8.29 3.81
CA VAL A 117 8.79 7.00 3.23
C VAL A 117 8.86 5.90 4.29
N ASP A 118 9.91 5.89 5.10
CA ASP A 118 10.10 4.95 6.21
C ASP A 118 8.95 5.03 7.24
N ALA A 119 8.45 6.24 7.54
CA ALA A 119 7.28 6.41 8.40
C ALA A 119 6.01 5.76 7.80
N LEU A 120 5.79 5.86 6.48
CA LEU A 120 4.68 5.18 5.81
C LEU A 120 4.84 3.65 5.84
N GLU A 121 6.05 3.15 5.58
CA GLU A 121 6.36 1.71 5.58
C GLU A 121 6.12 1.12 6.98
N LYS A 122 6.65 1.75 8.04
CA LYS A 122 6.40 1.37 9.43
C LYS A 122 4.92 1.39 9.80
N LYS A 123 4.18 2.40 9.36
CA LYS A 123 2.72 2.48 9.56
C LYS A 123 2.01 1.28 8.95
N MET A 124 2.38 0.91 7.73
CA MET A 124 1.78 -0.21 7.01
C MET A 124 2.15 -1.56 7.63
N ALA A 125 3.41 -1.73 8.07
CA ALA A 125 3.81 -2.92 8.84
C ALA A 125 2.95 -3.05 10.11
N GLY A 126 2.74 -1.96 10.85
CA GLY A 126 1.87 -1.95 12.03
C GLY A 126 0.41 -2.30 11.74
N LEU A 127 -0.16 -1.78 10.64
CA LEU A 127 -1.54 -2.06 10.23
C LEU A 127 -1.77 -3.53 9.86
N GLU A 128 -0.77 -4.19 9.27
CA GLU A 128 -0.83 -5.61 8.91
C GLU A 128 -0.33 -6.54 10.01
N ALA A 129 0.16 -5.99 11.12
CA ALA A 129 0.93 -6.73 12.12
C ALA A 129 2.10 -7.53 11.50
N ALA A 130 2.72 -6.97 10.46
CA ALA A 130 3.85 -7.53 9.76
C ALA A 130 5.17 -7.18 10.45
N GLU A 131 6.23 -7.96 10.17
CA GLU A 131 7.57 -7.68 10.69
C GLU A 131 8.24 -6.48 10.00
N ASP A 132 7.89 -6.27 8.72
CA ASP A 132 8.47 -5.21 7.89
C ASP A 132 7.55 -4.84 6.70
N ALA A 133 7.87 -3.73 6.05
CA ALA A 133 7.21 -3.27 4.84
C ALA A 133 8.15 -2.52 3.89
N THR A 134 7.84 -2.52 2.59
CA THR A 134 8.49 -1.66 1.59
C THR A 134 7.46 -1.05 0.66
N SER A 135 7.78 0.11 0.09
CA SER A 135 6.90 0.89 -0.77
C SER A 135 7.44 1.11 -2.19
N PHE A 136 6.51 1.40 -3.10
CA PHE A 136 6.74 1.48 -4.54
C PHE A 136 5.97 2.65 -5.14
N SER A 137 6.41 3.11 -6.32
CA SER A 137 5.75 4.18 -7.08
C SER A 137 4.28 3.87 -7.44
N THR A 138 3.91 2.60 -7.62
CA THR A 138 2.55 2.15 -7.93
C THR A 138 2.27 0.73 -7.41
N GLY A 139 0.99 0.33 -7.35
CA GLY A 139 0.60 -1.05 -7.02
C GLY A 139 1.19 -2.08 -8.00
N MET A 140 1.21 -1.79 -9.30
CA MET A 140 1.85 -2.67 -10.29
C MET A 140 3.36 -2.79 -10.06
N ALA A 141 4.01 -1.71 -9.60
CA ALA A 141 5.41 -1.79 -9.25
C ALA A 141 5.64 -2.73 -8.05
N ALA A 142 4.76 -2.73 -7.03
CA ALA A 142 4.81 -3.69 -5.92
C ALA A 142 4.66 -5.14 -6.41
N ILE A 143 3.64 -5.40 -7.23
CA ILE A 143 3.34 -6.73 -7.78
C ILE A 143 4.50 -7.24 -8.64
N SER A 144 4.93 -6.45 -9.63
CA SER A 144 6.01 -6.85 -10.54
C SER A 144 7.32 -7.06 -9.80
N ASN A 145 7.72 -6.15 -8.91
CA ASN A 145 8.98 -6.33 -8.17
C ASN A 145 8.93 -7.56 -7.26
N THR A 146 7.78 -7.86 -6.64
CA THR A 146 7.59 -9.08 -5.86
C THR A 146 7.77 -10.33 -6.73
N LEU A 147 7.06 -10.41 -7.85
CA LEU A 147 7.13 -11.57 -8.75
C LEU A 147 8.53 -11.76 -9.34
N PHE A 148 9.18 -10.70 -9.83
CA PHE A 148 10.53 -10.76 -10.40
C PHE A 148 11.65 -10.98 -9.36
N THR A 149 11.37 -10.74 -8.07
CA THR A 149 12.28 -11.12 -6.98
C THR A 149 12.19 -12.62 -6.70
N LEU A 150 10.97 -13.17 -6.67
CA LEU A 150 10.71 -14.53 -6.20
C LEU A 150 10.83 -15.59 -7.29
N LEU A 151 10.77 -15.20 -8.57
CA LEU A 151 10.72 -16.11 -9.72
C LEU A 151 11.93 -15.92 -10.63
N SER A 152 12.52 -17.03 -11.04
CA SER A 152 13.61 -17.15 -12.01
C SER A 152 13.20 -18.02 -13.20
N PRO A 153 13.94 -17.99 -14.33
CA PRO A 153 13.68 -18.91 -15.43
C PRO A 153 13.67 -20.37 -14.96
N GLY A 154 12.62 -21.12 -15.33
CA GLY A 154 12.37 -22.49 -14.90
C GLY A 154 11.47 -22.62 -13.67
N ASP A 155 11.20 -21.53 -12.95
CA ASP A 155 10.23 -21.54 -11.85
C ASP A 155 8.79 -21.55 -12.37
N ARG A 156 7.87 -21.94 -11.49
CA ARG A 156 6.43 -22.00 -11.75
C ARG A 156 5.64 -21.16 -10.76
N VAL A 157 4.66 -20.41 -11.25
CA VAL A 157 3.68 -19.66 -10.43
C VAL A 157 2.27 -20.13 -10.72
N VAL A 158 1.49 -20.30 -9.65
CA VAL A 158 0.04 -20.58 -9.73
C VAL A 158 -0.71 -19.32 -9.29
N SER A 159 -1.73 -18.95 -10.06
CA SER A 159 -2.61 -17.82 -9.76
C SER A 159 -4.02 -18.10 -10.31
N VAL A 160 -4.90 -17.10 -10.24
CA VAL A 160 -6.28 -17.19 -10.69
C VAL A 160 -6.56 -16.26 -11.87
N LYS A 161 -7.59 -16.58 -12.66
CA LYS A 161 -7.92 -15.82 -13.87
C LYS A 161 -8.48 -14.41 -13.60
N ASP A 162 -9.15 -14.20 -12.47
CA ASP A 162 -9.83 -12.94 -12.15
C ASP A 162 -8.95 -11.92 -11.41
N SER A 163 -7.62 -11.96 -11.56
CA SER A 163 -6.76 -10.90 -11.04
C SER A 163 -6.95 -9.58 -11.80
N TYR A 164 -6.48 -8.47 -11.20
CA TYR A 164 -6.41 -7.18 -11.88
C TYR A 164 -5.78 -7.30 -13.29
N GLY A 165 -6.36 -6.64 -14.29
CA GLY A 165 -5.96 -6.82 -15.69
C GLY A 165 -4.47 -6.55 -15.97
N GLY A 166 -3.85 -5.59 -15.27
CA GLY A 166 -2.40 -5.37 -15.36
C GLY A 166 -1.58 -6.54 -14.78
N THR A 167 -2.05 -7.15 -13.70
CA THR A 167 -1.44 -8.34 -13.09
C THR A 167 -1.60 -9.56 -13.99
N LEU A 168 -2.79 -9.74 -14.59
CA LEU A 168 -3.03 -10.79 -15.59
C LEU A 168 -2.02 -10.66 -16.74
N LYS A 169 -1.75 -9.45 -17.22
CA LYS A 169 -0.74 -9.20 -18.26
C LYS A 169 0.66 -9.58 -17.83
N VAL A 170 1.05 -9.35 -16.57
CA VAL A 170 2.34 -9.85 -16.04
C VAL A 170 2.41 -11.37 -16.16
N PHE A 171 1.34 -12.07 -15.78
CA PHE A 171 1.23 -13.53 -15.87
C PHE A 171 1.21 -14.07 -17.30
N THR A 172 0.48 -13.45 -18.23
CA THR A 172 0.31 -14.00 -19.58
C THR A 172 1.38 -13.55 -20.58
N ASP A 173 1.83 -12.30 -20.47
CA ASP A 173 2.62 -11.65 -21.52
C ASP A 173 4.09 -11.49 -21.10
N PHE A 174 4.40 -11.34 -19.81
CA PHE A 174 5.76 -11.03 -19.35
C PHE A 174 6.49 -12.24 -18.75
N LEU A 175 5.95 -12.88 -17.70
CA LEU A 175 6.62 -13.98 -17.01
C LEU A 175 7.01 -15.15 -17.95
N PRO A 176 6.17 -15.60 -18.90
CA PRO A 176 6.55 -16.64 -19.86
C PRO A 176 7.73 -16.27 -20.75
N ARG A 177 7.89 -14.98 -21.09
CA ARG A 177 9.04 -14.50 -21.89
C ARG A 177 10.36 -14.59 -21.11
N PHE A 178 10.30 -14.61 -19.79
CA PHE A 178 11.44 -14.84 -18.90
C PHE A 178 11.59 -16.31 -18.49
N GLY A 179 10.88 -17.22 -19.15
CA GLY A 179 10.99 -18.66 -18.90
C GLY A 179 10.32 -19.13 -17.60
N VAL A 180 9.42 -18.33 -17.02
CA VAL A 180 8.61 -18.72 -15.87
C VAL A 180 7.33 -19.40 -16.36
N GLU A 181 7.02 -20.59 -15.84
CA GLU A 181 5.76 -21.28 -16.10
C GLU A 181 4.63 -20.64 -15.29
N VAL A 182 3.47 -20.42 -15.92
CA VAL A 182 2.31 -19.79 -15.31
C VAL A 182 1.09 -20.68 -15.49
N GLU A 183 0.45 -21.08 -14.38
CA GLU A 183 -0.84 -21.79 -14.38
C GLU A 183 -1.93 -20.89 -13.77
N LEU A 184 -2.90 -20.49 -14.60
CA LEU A 184 -4.04 -19.67 -14.19
C LEU A 184 -5.30 -20.52 -14.02
N CYS A 185 -5.72 -20.70 -12.78
CA CYS A 185 -6.87 -21.51 -12.40
C CYS A 185 -8.19 -20.71 -12.43
N GLU A 186 -9.31 -21.42 -12.51
CA GLU A 186 -10.63 -20.81 -12.29
C GLU A 186 -10.75 -20.32 -10.84
N THR A 187 -11.07 -19.05 -10.66
CA THR A 187 -10.95 -18.34 -9.36
C THR A 187 -11.77 -18.95 -8.23
N GLU A 188 -12.95 -19.51 -8.52
CA GLU A 188 -13.82 -20.10 -7.48
C GLU A 188 -13.71 -21.62 -7.39
N ASP A 189 -12.75 -22.21 -8.09
CA ASP A 189 -12.47 -23.65 -8.05
C ASP A 189 -11.25 -23.92 -7.16
N HIS A 190 -11.47 -23.89 -5.84
CA HIS A 190 -10.43 -24.14 -4.85
C HIS A 190 -9.76 -25.51 -5.02
N GLU A 191 -10.50 -26.53 -5.45
CA GLU A 191 -9.95 -27.87 -5.68
C GLU A 191 -9.00 -27.89 -6.88
N ALA A 192 -9.35 -27.21 -7.98
CA ALA A 192 -8.46 -27.06 -9.12
C ALA A 192 -7.20 -26.26 -8.75
N ILE A 193 -7.33 -25.19 -7.95
CA ILE A 193 -6.17 -24.43 -7.46
C ILE A 193 -5.25 -25.32 -6.61
N GLU A 194 -5.81 -26.08 -5.66
CA GLU A 194 -5.04 -27.01 -4.83
C GLU A 194 -4.35 -28.10 -5.68
N ALA A 195 -5.06 -28.66 -6.66
CA ALA A 195 -4.49 -29.65 -7.57
C ALA A 195 -3.35 -29.07 -8.43
N ALA A 196 -3.48 -27.80 -8.87
CA ALA A 196 -2.42 -27.08 -9.58
C ALA A 196 -1.20 -26.83 -8.69
N VAL A 197 -1.42 -26.42 -7.45
CA VAL A 197 -0.36 -26.20 -6.45
C VAL A 197 0.33 -27.51 -6.10
N ALA A 198 -0.40 -28.62 -5.95
CA ALA A 198 0.14 -29.95 -5.63
C ALA A 198 1.15 -30.49 -6.66
N LYS A 199 1.20 -29.93 -7.88
CA LYS A 199 2.24 -30.22 -8.87
C LYS A 199 3.57 -29.50 -8.59
N GLY A 200 3.63 -28.68 -7.54
CA GLY A 200 4.76 -27.83 -7.15
C GLY A 200 4.73 -26.46 -7.82
N CYS A 201 4.84 -25.38 -7.04
CA CYS A 201 5.06 -24.03 -7.54
C CYS A 201 5.94 -23.23 -6.57
N LYS A 202 6.67 -22.25 -7.10
CA LYS A 202 7.50 -21.34 -6.30
C LYS A 202 6.66 -20.27 -5.61
N VAL A 203 5.63 -19.79 -6.30
CA VAL A 203 4.71 -18.76 -5.82
C VAL A 203 3.27 -19.20 -6.03
N LEU A 204 2.42 -18.95 -5.03
CA LEU A 204 0.97 -18.92 -5.15
C LEU A 204 0.50 -17.48 -4.98
N TYR A 205 -0.02 -16.87 -6.04
CA TYR A 205 -0.52 -15.49 -6.02
C TYR A 205 -2.05 -15.48 -5.98
N LEU A 206 -2.62 -14.73 -5.04
CA LEU A 206 -4.06 -14.66 -4.82
C LEU A 206 -4.52 -13.19 -4.74
N GLU A 207 -5.75 -12.92 -5.17
CA GLU A 207 -6.42 -11.61 -5.01
C GLU A 207 -7.83 -11.87 -4.49
N THR A 208 -8.22 -11.32 -3.34
CA THR A 208 -9.57 -11.53 -2.80
C THR A 208 -10.05 -10.37 -1.94
N PRO A 209 -11.25 -9.81 -2.21
CA PRO A 209 -12.13 -10.12 -3.35
C PRO A 209 -11.56 -9.70 -4.71
N THR A 210 -11.91 -10.41 -5.78
CA THR A 210 -11.39 -10.13 -7.13
C THR A 210 -12.14 -9.03 -7.89
N ASN A 211 -11.46 -8.41 -8.85
CA ASN A 211 -12.09 -7.51 -9.81
C ASN A 211 -12.58 -8.26 -11.07
N PRO A 212 -13.76 -7.94 -11.67
CA PRO A 212 -14.79 -6.97 -11.26
C PRO A 212 -15.99 -7.57 -10.53
N THR A 213 -16.05 -8.90 -10.38
CA THR A 213 -17.20 -9.63 -9.85
C THR A 213 -17.08 -10.00 -8.38
N LEU A 214 -16.04 -9.55 -7.67
CA LEU A 214 -15.86 -9.70 -6.22
C LEU A 214 -15.88 -11.15 -5.74
N LYS A 215 -15.35 -12.08 -6.56
CA LYS A 215 -15.19 -13.48 -6.16
C LYS A 215 -14.25 -13.55 -4.95
N VAL A 216 -14.52 -14.49 -4.05
CA VAL A 216 -13.80 -14.62 -2.78
C VAL A 216 -13.05 -15.94 -2.74
N LEU A 217 -11.76 -15.88 -2.45
CA LEU A 217 -10.89 -17.03 -2.23
C LEU A 217 -10.76 -17.33 -0.74
N ASP A 218 -10.70 -18.61 -0.34
CA ASP A 218 -10.41 -19.02 1.03
C ASP A 218 -8.88 -18.99 1.25
N LEU A 219 -8.40 -17.94 1.92
CA LEU A 219 -6.97 -17.71 2.08
C LEU A 219 -6.33 -18.77 2.96
N GLU A 220 -6.95 -19.16 4.07
CA GLU A 220 -6.39 -20.16 4.98
C GLU A 220 -6.22 -21.52 4.28
N ARG A 221 -7.24 -21.96 3.54
CA ARG A 221 -7.20 -23.20 2.76
C ARG A 221 -6.06 -23.18 1.73
N LEU A 222 -6.01 -22.13 0.91
CA LEU A 222 -5.06 -22.04 -0.20
C LEU A 222 -3.63 -21.79 0.28
N SER A 223 -3.44 -20.99 1.33
CA SER A 223 -2.14 -20.79 1.96
C SER A 223 -1.57 -22.10 2.48
N LYS A 224 -2.39 -22.89 3.19
CA LYS A 224 -2.00 -24.22 3.66
C LYS A 224 -1.58 -25.14 2.52
N ALA A 225 -2.30 -25.12 1.39
CA ALA A 225 -1.95 -25.91 0.21
C ALA A 225 -0.62 -25.45 -0.41
N GLY A 226 -0.40 -24.12 -0.51
CA GLY A 226 0.87 -23.53 -0.97
C GLY A 226 2.05 -23.94 -0.10
N HIS A 227 1.92 -23.79 1.21
CA HIS A 227 2.97 -24.14 2.18
C HIS A 227 3.30 -25.63 2.18
N ALA A 228 2.31 -26.51 1.96
CA ALA A 228 2.55 -27.94 1.84
C ALA A 228 3.48 -28.31 0.66
N GLN A 229 3.64 -27.41 -0.32
CA GLN A 229 4.53 -27.56 -1.48
C GLN A 229 5.74 -26.62 -1.42
N GLY A 230 5.92 -25.88 -0.32
CA GLY A 230 7.01 -24.92 -0.16
C GLY A 230 6.86 -23.64 -0.98
N ALA A 231 5.66 -23.33 -1.48
CA ALA A 231 5.39 -22.10 -2.22
C ALA A 231 5.32 -20.89 -1.28
N THR A 232 5.81 -19.73 -1.74
CA THR A 232 5.53 -18.44 -1.09
C THR A 232 4.14 -17.96 -1.52
N VAL A 233 3.28 -17.65 -0.55
CA VAL A 233 1.91 -17.20 -0.78
C VAL A 233 1.86 -15.67 -0.73
N VAL A 234 1.47 -15.07 -1.85
CA VAL A 234 1.36 -13.61 -2.02
C VAL A 234 -0.11 -13.26 -2.20
N VAL A 235 -0.63 -12.34 -1.39
CA VAL A 235 -2.02 -11.90 -1.46
C VAL A 235 -2.11 -10.42 -1.83
N ASP A 236 -2.87 -10.08 -2.87
CA ASP A 236 -3.32 -8.72 -3.11
C ASP A 236 -4.56 -8.43 -2.26
N ASN A 237 -4.39 -7.53 -1.28
CA ASN A 237 -5.42 -7.16 -0.33
C ASN A 237 -5.97 -5.75 -0.57
N THR A 238 -5.77 -5.21 -1.78
CA THR A 238 -6.16 -3.84 -2.17
C THR A 238 -7.63 -3.54 -1.87
N PHE A 239 -8.54 -4.49 -2.13
CA PHE A 239 -9.99 -4.27 -2.01
C PHE A 239 -10.46 -4.34 -0.55
N SER A 240 -9.92 -5.27 0.22
CA SER A 240 -10.31 -5.47 1.61
C SER A 240 -9.69 -4.42 2.52
N THR A 241 -8.45 -4.00 2.24
CA THR A 241 -7.62 -3.19 3.14
C THR A 241 -7.26 -3.94 4.44
N PRO A 242 -6.23 -3.50 5.20
CA PRO A 242 -5.91 -4.14 6.48
C PRO A 242 -7.02 -3.99 7.53
N ILE A 243 -8.02 -3.12 7.30
CA ILE A 243 -9.17 -2.95 8.18
C ILE A 243 -10.12 -4.13 8.07
N ASN A 244 -10.46 -4.57 6.85
CA ASN A 244 -11.45 -5.63 6.68
C ASN A 244 -10.83 -7.03 6.62
N GLN A 245 -9.56 -7.19 6.25
CA GLN A 245 -8.94 -8.51 6.11
C GLN A 245 -7.44 -8.40 6.38
N ARG A 246 -6.88 -9.35 7.13
CA ARG A 246 -5.44 -9.46 7.43
C ARG A 246 -4.89 -10.78 6.89
N PRO A 247 -4.46 -10.84 5.62
CA PRO A 247 -4.04 -12.09 5.00
C PRO A 247 -2.85 -12.77 5.69
N LEU A 248 -1.95 -12.01 6.33
CA LEU A 248 -0.83 -12.60 7.09
C LEU A 248 -1.34 -13.48 8.25
N GLU A 249 -2.41 -13.06 8.95
CA GLU A 249 -3.05 -13.87 9.99
C GLU A 249 -3.80 -15.09 9.43
N LEU A 250 -4.04 -15.12 8.11
CA LEU A 250 -4.69 -16.21 7.37
C LEU A 250 -3.66 -17.09 6.63
N GLY A 251 -2.36 -16.89 6.87
CA GLY A 251 -1.28 -17.72 6.33
C GLY A 251 -0.63 -17.20 5.04
N ALA A 252 -0.90 -15.98 4.60
CA ALA A 252 -0.08 -15.36 3.55
C ALA A 252 1.33 -15.05 4.07
N ASP A 253 2.34 -15.14 3.20
CA ASP A 253 3.72 -14.75 3.54
C ASP A 253 3.99 -13.28 3.24
N LEU A 254 3.34 -12.77 2.18
CA LEU A 254 3.46 -11.42 1.68
C LEU A 254 2.09 -10.86 1.31
N VAL A 255 1.85 -9.59 1.63
CA VAL A 255 0.64 -8.87 1.21
C VAL A 255 1.01 -7.65 0.39
N VAL A 256 0.41 -7.54 -0.79
CA VAL A 256 0.58 -6.39 -1.69
C VAL A 256 -0.67 -5.51 -1.67
N TYR A 257 -0.43 -4.21 -1.84
CA TYR A 257 -1.46 -3.20 -1.94
C TYR A 257 -1.20 -2.24 -3.10
N SER A 258 -2.25 -1.89 -3.83
CA SER A 258 -2.32 -0.60 -4.50
C SER A 258 -2.74 0.48 -3.50
N GLY A 259 -1.75 1.15 -2.90
CA GLY A 259 -1.96 2.30 -2.01
C GLY A 259 -2.70 3.46 -2.68
N THR A 260 -2.72 3.51 -4.01
CA THR A 260 -3.54 4.42 -4.84
C THR A 260 -5.04 4.40 -4.49
N LYS A 261 -5.54 3.27 -3.96
CA LYS A 261 -6.96 3.00 -3.77
C LYS A 261 -7.42 3.47 -2.39
N PHE A 262 -7.93 2.55 -1.58
CA PHE A 262 -8.50 2.84 -0.27
C PHE A 262 -7.48 3.37 0.75
N LEU A 263 -6.20 2.98 0.65
CA LEU A 263 -5.18 3.44 1.60
C LEU A 263 -5.01 4.96 1.51
N ASN A 264 -4.75 5.48 0.31
CA ASN A 264 -4.78 6.93 0.08
C ASN A 264 -6.20 7.51 0.26
N GLY A 265 -7.19 6.97 -0.45
CA GLY A 265 -8.59 7.32 -0.28
C GLY A 265 -9.04 8.65 -0.91
N HIS A 266 -8.15 9.39 -1.57
CA HIS A 266 -8.42 10.76 -2.04
C HIS A 266 -8.16 10.97 -3.54
N SER A 267 -7.83 9.90 -4.29
CA SER A 267 -7.62 9.94 -5.76
C SER A 267 -6.52 10.91 -6.25
N ASP A 268 -5.56 11.25 -5.41
CA ASP A 268 -4.52 12.27 -5.68
C ASP A 268 -3.08 11.75 -5.51
N ALA A 269 -2.89 10.46 -5.22
CA ALA A 269 -1.59 9.82 -5.06
C ALA A 269 -1.61 8.39 -5.60
N MET A 270 -0.50 7.97 -6.21
CA MET A 270 -0.26 6.58 -6.60
C MET A 270 0.80 5.95 -5.71
N CYS A 271 0.58 4.73 -5.25
CA CYS A 271 1.50 4.05 -4.35
C CYS A 271 1.29 2.54 -4.46
N GLY A 272 2.37 1.78 -4.31
CA GLY A 272 2.34 0.36 -4.00
C GLY A 272 2.98 0.12 -2.64
N ILE A 273 2.48 -0.86 -1.90
CA ILE A 273 3.06 -1.29 -0.61
C ILE A 273 3.13 -2.82 -0.60
N LEU A 274 4.18 -3.36 0.01
CA LEU A 274 4.35 -4.78 0.33
C LEU A 274 4.62 -4.89 1.83
N THR A 275 3.96 -5.82 2.50
CA THR A 275 4.19 -6.14 3.92
C THR A 275 4.40 -7.65 4.10
N GLY A 276 5.20 -8.07 5.08
CA GLY A 276 5.37 -9.49 5.40
C GLY A 276 6.53 -9.74 6.36
N SER A 277 7.17 -10.92 6.25
CA SER A 277 8.38 -11.20 7.02
C SER A 277 9.53 -10.30 6.60
N ARG A 278 10.40 -9.96 7.55
CA ARG A 278 11.55 -9.08 7.30
C ARG A 278 12.47 -9.64 6.23
N GLU A 279 12.65 -10.96 6.21
CA GLU A 279 13.50 -11.64 5.25
C GLU A 279 12.98 -11.46 3.80
N LEU A 280 11.70 -11.75 3.56
CA LEU A 280 11.12 -11.65 2.21
C LEU A 280 11.00 -10.18 1.77
N VAL A 281 10.57 -9.30 2.67
CA VAL A 281 10.49 -7.86 2.38
C VAL A 281 11.86 -7.30 2.00
N ARG A 282 12.94 -7.71 2.68
CA ARG A 282 14.30 -7.28 2.36
C ARG A 282 14.76 -7.74 0.98
N GLN A 283 14.40 -8.97 0.56
CA GLN A 283 14.72 -9.45 -0.79
C GLN A 283 14.04 -8.59 -1.85
N VAL A 284 12.74 -8.29 -1.68
CA VAL A 284 12.00 -7.47 -2.64
C VAL A 284 12.46 -6.01 -2.61
N PHE A 285 12.79 -5.48 -1.43
CA PHE A 285 13.39 -4.15 -1.27
C PHE A 285 14.70 -4.04 -2.06
N HIS A 286 15.57 -5.05 -1.96
CA HIS A 286 16.84 -5.07 -2.70
C HIS A 286 16.60 -5.04 -4.22
N PHE A 287 15.67 -5.84 -4.74
CA PHE A 287 15.33 -5.77 -6.16
C PHE A 287 14.77 -4.39 -6.56
N ARG A 288 13.86 -3.84 -5.75
CA ARG A 288 13.25 -2.52 -5.95
C ARG A 288 14.28 -1.40 -5.96
N GLU A 289 15.27 -1.44 -5.07
CA GLU A 289 16.33 -0.44 -5.04
C GLU A 289 17.10 -0.44 -6.36
N ILE A 290 17.42 -1.62 -6.91
CA ILE A 290 18.15 -1.73 -8.19
C ILE A 290 17.28 -1.38 -9.39
N ASN A 291 16.03 -1.86 -9.44
CA ASN A 291 15.11 -1.63 -10.56
C ASN A 291 14.57 -0.18 -10.60
N GLY A 292 14.60 0.53 -9.47
CA GLY A 292 14.27 1.96 -9.40
C GLY A 292 12.79 2.26 -9.20
N ALA A 293 12.01 1.32 -8.67
CA ALA A 293 10.58 1.46 -8.43
C ALA A 293 10.22 2.31 -7.20
N SER A 294 11.05 3.32 -6.87
CA SER A 294 11.00 4.07 -5.62
C SER A 294 9.78 4.97 -5.47
N LEU A 295 9.24 5.06 -4.25
CA LEU A 295 8.18 6.00 -3.89
C LEU A 295 8.76 7.38 -3.56
N HIS A 296 8.08 8.44 -4.01
CA HIS A 296 8.47 9.83 -3.71
C HIS A 296 7.93 10.28 -2.33
N ALA A 297 8.70 11.09 -1.60
CA ALA A 297 8.38 11.54 -0.24
C ALA A 297 7.02 12.27 -0.13
N SER A 298 6.68 13.15 -1.09
CA SER A 298 5.37 13.82 -1.10
C SER A 298 4.21 12.84 -1.23
N THR A 299 4.39 11.81 -2.06
CA THR A 299 3.39 10.78 -2.28
C THR A 299 3.22 9.92 -1.03
N ALA A 300 4.33 9.56 -0.37
CA ALA A 300 4.29 8.87 0.91
C ALA A 300 3.52 9.67 1.97
N TYR A 301 3.77 10.98 2.05
CA TYR A 301 3.04 11.87 2.96
C TYR A 301 1.53 11.94 2.65
N LEU A 302 1.13 12.04 1.37
CA LEU A 302 -0.29 12.05 1.00
C LEU A 302 -1.00 10.77 1.41
N VAL A 303 -0.39 9.61 1.13
CA VAL A 303 -0.93 8.30 1.53
C VAL A 303 -1.03 8.21 3.05
N MET A 304 0.04 8.58 3.77
CA MET A 304 0.07 8.58 5.24
C MET A 304 -1.00 9.49 5.84
N ARG A 305 -1.23 10.67 5.25
CA ARG A 305 -2.33 11.57 5.62
C ARG A 305 -3.70 10.93 5.37
N GLY A 306 -3.87 10.23 4.24
CA GLY A 306 -5.07 9.46 3.93
C GLY A 306 -5.35 8.35 4.94
N LEU A 307 -4.31 7.65 5.39
CA LEU A 307 -4.39 6.54 6.35
C LEU A 307 -4.94 6.97 7.70
N LYS A 308 -4.73 8.22 8.14
CA LYS A 308 -5.28 8.75 9.41
C LYS A 308 -6.80 8.62 9.54
N THR A 309 -7.51 8.53 8.41
CA THR A 309 -8.98 8.37 8.36
C THR A 309 -9.42 7.01 7.83
N LEU A 310 -8.50 6.06 7.65
CA LEU A 310 -8.77 4.79 6.98
C LEU A 310 -9.92 4.02 7.63
N GLU A 311 -9.85 3.77 8.94
CA GLU A 311 -10.90 3.03 9.67
C GLU A 311 -12.29 3.69 9.50
N LEU A 312 -12.36 5.02 9.67
CA LEU A 312 -13.61 5.77 9.53
C LEU A 312 -14.18 5.68 8.11
N ARG A 313 -13.32 5.81 7.09
CA ARG A 313 -13.71 5.71 5.69
C ARG A 313 -14.18 4.30 5.37
N ILE A 314 -13.45 3.26 5.79
CA ILE A 314 -13.80 1.86 5.51
C ILE A 314 -15.10 1.46 6.20
N ALA A 315 -15.32 1.87 7.45
CA ALA A 315 -16.60 1.64 8.13
C ALA A 315 -17.77 2.25 7.33
N ARG A 316 -17.63 3.50 6.86
CA ARG A 316 -18.66 4.17 6.04
C ARG A 316 -18.82 3.52 4.67
N HIS A 317 -17.73 3.09 4.03
CA HIS A 317 -17.77 2.37 2.76
C HIS A 317 -18.52 1.04 2.89
N ASN A 318 -18.24 0.25 3.92
CA ASN A 318 -18.94 -1.01 4.21
C ASN A 318 -20.45 -0.77 4.40
N GLU A 319 -20.83 0.22 5.22
CA GLU A 319 -22.24 0.54 5.47
C GLU A 319 -22.97 0.95 4.19
N ASN A 320 -22.38 1.87 3.42
CA ASN A 320 -23.00 2.41 2.22
C ASN A 320 -23.10 1.35 1.11
N ALA A 321 -22.03 0.61 0.86
CA ALA A 321 -22.02 -0.45 -0.16
C ALA A 321 -23.02 -1.56 0.20
N GLY A 322 -23.08 -2.00 1.46
CA GLY A 322 -24.04 -2.99 1.89
C GLY A 322 -25.50 -2.55 1.74
N ARG A 323 -25.81 -1.28 2.04
CA ARG A 323 -27.15 -0.72 1.78
C ARG A 323 -27.48 -0.66 0.28
N LEU A 324 -26.53 -0.18 -0.53
CA LEU A 324 -26.72 -0.07 -1.97
C LEU A 324 -26.87 -1.45 -2.63
N ALA A 325 -26.07 -2.44 -2.21
CA ALA A 325 -26.15 -3.81 -2.71
C ALA A 325 -27.54 -4.43 -2.45
N ARG A 326 -28.07 -4.28 -1.23
CA ARG A 326 -29.44 -4.76 -0.90
C ARG A 326 -30.52 -4.02 -1.70
N PHE A 327 -30.42 -2.69 -1.80
CA PHE A 327 -31.34 -1.90 -2.61
C PHE A 327 -31.34 -2.37 -4.07
N LEU A 328 -30.16 -2.58 -4.66
CA LEU A 328 -30.01 -3.05 -6.04
C LEU A 328 -30.54 -4.47 -6.24
N ALA A 329 -30.38 -5.35 -5.25
CA ALA A 329 -30.86 -6.73 -5.32
C ALA A 329 -32.40 -6.84 -5.38
N GLU A 330 -33.12 -5.81 -4.94
CA GLU A 330 -34.59 -5.73 -4.98
C GLU A 330 -35.13 -5.06 -6.26
N ARG A 331 -34.26 -4.66 -7.19
CA ARG A 331 -34.65 -3.93 -8.41
C ARG A 331 -34.93 -4.88 -9.57
N ASP A 332 -36.11 -4.77 -10.16
CA ASP A 332 -36.48 -5.51 -11.37
C ASP A 332 -35.57 -5.18 -12.56
N GLU A 333 -34.96 -4.01 -12.61
CA GLU A 333 -34.05 -3.61 -13.68
C GLU A 333 -32.64 -4.24 -13.56
N VAL A 334 -32.32 -4.81 -12.39
CA VAL A 334 -31.04 -5.44 -12.08
C VAL A 334 -31.19 -6.96 -12.21
N GLU A 335 -30.24 -7.58 -12.90
CA GLU A 335 -30.19 -9.02 -13.13
C GLU A 335 -29.39 -9.75 -12.05
N GLN A 336 -28.28 -9.16 -11.62
CA GLN A 336 -27.38 -9.74 -10.64
C GLN A 336 -26.68 -8.63 -9.86
N VAL A 337 -26.43 -8.86 -8.57
CA VAL A 337 -25.56 -8.03 -7.73
C VAL A 337 -24.46 -8.91 -7.17
N ASN A 338 -23.21 -8.50 -7.37
CA ASN A 338 -22.05 -9.11 -6.77
C ASN A 338 -21.59 -8.22 -5.60
N TYR A 339 -21.77 -8.74 -4.39
CA TYR A 339 -21.25 -8.13 -3.16
C TYR A 339 -21.03 -9.23 -2.12
N PRO A 340 -19.82 -9.40 -1.56
CA PRO A 340 -19.54 -10.48 -0.61
C PRO A 340 -20.44 -10.49 0.63
N GLY A 341 -21.03 -9.34 0.98
CA GLY A 341 -21.95 -9.21 2.11
C GLY A 341 -23.39 -9.63 1.84
N LEU A 342 -23.74 -10.06 0.61
CA LEU A 342 -25.05 -10.65 0.30
C LEU A 342 -24.99 -12.16 0.53
N GLU A 343 -26.00 -12.74 1.17
CA GLU A 343 -26.09 -14.19 1.42
C GLU A 343 -26.18 -15.01 0.11
N THR A 344 -26.66 -14.39 -0.97
CA THR A 344 -26.72 -14.98 -2.31
C THR A 344 -25.35 -15.03 -3.01
N HIS A 345 -24.33 -14.35 -2.48
CA HIS A 345 -23.00 -14.37 -3.04
C HIS A 345 -22.34 -15.72 -2.80
N ARG A 346 -21.82 -16.37 -3.85
CA ARG A 346 -21.22 -17.72 -3.76
C ARG A 346 -20.10 -17.80 -2.72
N GLY A 347 -19.29 -16.75 -2.61
CA GLY A 347 -18.22 -16.63 -1.62
C GLY A 347 -18.64 -16.11 -0.23
N HIS A 348 -19.93 -15.94 0.06
CA HIS A 348 -20.41 -15.30 1.29
C HIS A 348 -19.90 -16.00 2.56
N ASP A 349 -19.99 -17.32 2.62
CA ASP A 349 -19.58 -18.07 3.81
C ASP A 349 -18.08 -17.95 4.09
N ILE A 350 -17.25 -17.89 3.03
CA ILE A 350 -15.81 -17.65 3.15
C ILE A 350 -15.57 -16.22 3.62
N ALA A 351 -16.20 -15.23 2.97
CA ALA A 351 -16.07 -13.82 3.32
C ALA A 351 -16.44 -13.56 4.79
N LYS A 352 -17.54 -14.15 5.27
CA LYS A 352 -18.00 -14.03 6.66
C LYS A 352 -17.00 -14.58 7.68
N ARG A 353 -16.21 -15.60 7.31
CA ARG A 353 -15.18 -16.18 8.20
C ARG A 353 -13.91 -15.33 8.24
N GLN A 354 -13.45 -14.82 7.09
CA GLN A 354 -12.12 -14.20 6.99
C GLN A 354 -12.14 -12.66 6.96
N MET A 355 -13.29 -12.03 6.69
CA MET A 355 -13.42 -10.58 6.56
C MET A 355 -14.22 -9.98 7.71
N LEU A 356 -13.72 -8.88 8.28
CA LEU A 356 -14.39 -8.05 9.29
C LEU A 356 -15.40 -7.05 8.67
N GLY A 357 -15.37 -6.89 7.35
CA GLY A 357 -16.29 -6.09 6.57
C GLY A 357 -16.15 -6.40 5.08
N TYR A 358 -17.20 -6.15 4.28
CA TYR A 358 -17.25 -6.64 2.89
C TYR A 358 -16.78 -5.63 1.84
N GLY A 359 -16.17 -4.52 2.26
CA GLY A 359 -15.60 -3.49 1.40
C GLY A 359 -16.62 -2.49 0.86
N GLY A 360 -16.07 -1.46 0.20
CA GLY A 360 -16.82 -0.40 -0.48
C GLY A 360 -17.10 -0.66 -1.96
N MET A 361 -16.70 -1.82 -2.48
CA MET A 361 -16.91 -2.21 -3.87
C MET A 361 -18.17 -3.07 -4.00
N LEU A 362 -18.92 -2.89 -5.07
CA LEU A 362 -19.94 -3.81 -5.54
C LEU A 362 -19.96 -3.78 -7.07
N SER A 363 -20.51 -4.80 -7.71
CA SER A 363 -20.88 -4.72 -9.13
C SER A 363 -22.28 -5.27 -9.34
N PHE A 364 -22.94 -4.84 -10.40
CA PHE A 364 -24.28 -5.29 -10.74
C PHE A 364 -24.53 -5.26 -12.24
N SER A 365 -25.34 -6.19 -12.72
CA SER A 365 -25.69 -6.28 -14.15
C SER A 365 -27.07 -5.72 -14.40
N LEU A 366 -27.19 -4.81 -15.36
CA LEU A 366 -28.47 -4.26 -15.80
C LEU A 366 -29.10 -5.13 -16.89
N LYS A 367 -30.42 -5.37 -16.76
CA LYS A 367 -31.21 -5.98 -17.83
C LYS A 367 -31.19 -5.07 -19.05
N GLY A 368 -30.94 -5.64 -20.23
CA GLY A 368 -30.76 -4.89 -21.49
C GLY A 368 -29.31 -4.56 -21.84
N GLY A 369 -28.33 -5.06 -21.06
CA GLY A 369 -26.92 -5.04 -21.43
C GLY A 369 -26.34 -3.64 -21.59
N MET A 370 -25.45 -3.46 -22.57
CA MET A 370 -24.73 -2.20 -22.79
C MET A 370 -25.66 -1.01 -23.08
N ASP A 371 -26.81 -1.22 -23.71
CA ASP A 371 -27.74 -0.12 -23.99
C ASP A 371 -28.42 0.40 -22.71
N ALA A 372 -28.69 -0.49 -21.76
CA ALA A 372 -29.12 -0.09 -20.42
C ALA A 372 -28.02 0.69 -19.68
N VAL A 373 -26.76 0.25 -19.78
CA VAL A 373 -25.59 0.98 -19.21
C VAL A 373 -25.48 2.38 -19.80
N LYS A 374 -25.57 2.53 -21.13
CA LYS A 374 -25.55 3.84 -21.82
C LYS A 374 -26.70 4.74 -21.38
N ALA A 375 -27.88 4.19 -21.11
CA ALA A 375 -29.04 4.96 -20.64
C ALA A 375 -28.94 5.31 -19.14
N PHE A 376 -28.33 4.45 -18.33
CA PHE A 376 -28.20 4.59 -16.88
C PHE A 376 -27.08 5.54 -16.48
N MET A 377 -25.84 5.31 -16.97
CA MET A 377 -24.66 6.02 -16.49
C MET A 377 -24.79 7.54 -16.58
N PRO A 378 -25.30 8.17 -17.67
CA PRO A 378 -25.44 9.63 -17.78
C PRO A 378 -26.42 10.27 -16.79
N LYS A 379 -27.35 9.49 -16.23
CA LYS A 379 -28.38 9.99 -15.29
C LYS A 379 -27.86 10.17 -13.86
N LEU A 380 -26.70 9.58 -13.55
CA LEU A 380 -26.08 9.71 -12.23
C LEU A 380 -25.50 11.12 -12.02
N ARG A 381 -25.91 11.77 -10.92
CA ARG A 381 -25.47 13.14 -10.55
C ARG A 381 -24.25 13.16 -9.64
N PHE A 382 -24.18 12.24 -8.68
CA PHE A 382 -23.11 12.18 -7.66
C PHE A 382 -22.21 10.96 -7.84
N ALA A 383 -21.91 10.60 -9.08
CA ALA A 383 -20.98 9.52 -9.40
C ALA A 383 -20.07 9.94 -10.56
N HIS A 384 -18.76 9.89 -10.34
CA HIS A 384 -17.78 10.15 -11.38
C HIS A 384 -17.64 8.92 -12.28
N ARG A 385 -17.62 9.14 -13.59
CA ARG A 385 -17.42 8.08 -14.59
C ARG A 385 -15.93 7.94 -14.83
N GLY A 386 -15.31 6.87 -14.36
CA GLY A 386 -13.85 6.76 -14.42
C GLY A 386 -13.29 5.41 -14.00
N ALA A 387 -12.04 5.17 -14.39
CA ALA A 387 -11.30 3.95 -14.11
C ALA A 387 -10.48 4.09 -12.81
N SER A 388 -11.15 4.09 -11.65
CA SER A 388 -10.50 3.90 -10.34
C SER A 388 -11.53 3.48 -9.29
N LEU A 389 -11.11 3.40 -8.03
CA LEU A 389 -11.93 3.00 -6.89
C LEU A 389 -11.30 3.43 -5.57
N GLY A 390 -12.06 3.28 -4.48
CA GLY A 390 -11.58 3.43 -3.11
C GLY A 390 -11.41 4.87 -2.61
N SER A 391 -11.94 5.84 -3.35
CA SER A 391 -11.94 7.26 -2.98
C SER A 391 -13.18 7.65 -2.20
N VAL A 392 -13.14 8.81 -1.55
CA VAL A 392 -14.30 9.43 -0.89
C VAL A 392 -15.45 9.75 -1.86
N GLY A 393 -15.14 10.02 -3.13
CA GLY A 393 -16.14 10.23 -4.17
C GLY A 393 -16.64 8.91 -4.76
N THR A 394 -17.94 8.79 -5.00
CA THR A 394 -18.50 7.63 -5.72
C THR A 394 -17.98 7.63 -7.15
N LEU A 395 -17.46 6.49 -7.57
CA LEU A 395 -16.99 6.22 -8.93
C LEU A 395 -17.84 5.10 -9.53
N VAL A 396 -18.10 5.19 -10.82
CA VAL A 396 -18.88 4.20 -11.56
C VAL A 396 -18.21 3.96 -12.92
N GLY A 397 -18.09 2.70 -13.30
CA GLY A 397 -17.48 2.29 -14.55
C GLY A 397 -18.16 1.06 -15.14
N SER A 398 -18.09 0.92 -16.46
CA SER A 398 -18.31 -0.39 -17.09
C SER A 398 -16.95 -1.05 -17.29
N PRO A 399 -16.75 -2.31 -16.88
CA PRO A 399 -15.48 -3.01 -17.12
C PRO A 399 -15.06 -3.02 -18.59
N GLY A 400 -16.02 -3.14 -19.52
CA GLY A 400 -15.78 -3.12 -20.97
C GLY A 400 -15.30 -1.78 -21.52
N THR A 401 -15.42 -0.68 -20.78
CA THR A 401 -14.90 0.65 -21.17
C THR A 401 -13.71 1.11 -20.33
N THR A 402 -13.29 0.30 -19.35
CA THR A 402 -12.24 0.66 -18.39
C THR A 402 -11.16 -0.42 -18.33
N SER A 403 -11.28 -1.34 -17.37
CA SER A 403 -10.26 -2.34 -17.05
C SER A 403 -10.12 -3.47 -18.07
N HIS A 404 -11.14 -3.69 -18.92
CA HIS A 404 -11.20 -4.83 -19.85
C HIS A 404 -11.52 -4.37 -21.29
N VAL A 405 -11.17 -3.12 -21.63
CA VAL A 405 -11.43 -2.55 -22.97
C VAL A 405 -10.70 -3.34 -24.08
N GLU A 406 -9.52 -3.85 -23.78
CA GLU A 406 -8.70 -4.64 -24.72
C GLU A 406 -9.11 -6.13 -24.80
N VAL A 407 -10.03 -6.58 -23.94
CA VAL A 407 -10.51 -7.96 -23.92
C VAL A 407 -11.72 -8.11 -24.85
N PRO A 408 -11.71 -9.02 -25.84
CA PRO A 408 -12.86 -9.27 -26.72
C PRO A 408 -14.14 -9.59 -25.94
N LYS A 409 -15.29 -9.19 -26.49
CA LYS A 409 -16.61 -9.37 -25.86
C LYS A 409 -16.90 -10.81 -25.44
N GLU A 410 -16.53 -11.79 -26.27
CA GLU A 410 -16.74 -13.21 -25.97
C GLU A 410 -15.87 -13.69 -24.80
N GLU A 411 -14.65 -13.20 -24.70
CA GLU A 411 -13.74 -13.52 -23.59
C GLU A 411 -14.21 -12.86 -22.29
N ARG A 412 -14.70 -11.61 -22.35
CA ARG A 412 -15.34 -10.95 -21.20
C ARG A 412 -16.54 -11.72 -20.69
N ALA A 413 -17.41 -12.19 -21.59
CA ALA A 413 -18.58 -12.98 -21.21
C ALA A 413 -18.16 -14.31 -20.55
N LYS A 414 -17.14 -14.99 -21.08
CA LYS A 414 -16.57 -16.20 -20.46
C LYS A 414 -15.95 -15.93 -19.08
N ALA A 415 -15.40 -14.74 -18.87
CA ALA A 415 -14.87 -14.30 -17.58
C ALA A 415 -15.96 -13.83 -16.58
N GLY A 416 -17.25 -13.97 -16.91
CA GLY A 416 -18.34 -13.53 -16.04
C GLY A 416 -18.54 -12.01 -16.03
N ILE A 417 -18.11 -11.32 -17.07
CA ILE A 417 -18.24 -9.87 -17.24
C ILE A 417 -19.28 -9.61 -18.35
N PRO A 418 -20.59 -9.67 -18.05
CA PRO A 418 -21.61 -9.36 -19.04
C PRO A 418 -21.52 -7.89 -19.47
N GLU A 419 -21.95 -7.58 -20.68
CA GLU A 419 -21.90 -6.21 -21.22
C GLU A 419 -22.75 -5.21 -20.42
N GLY A 420 -23.74 -5.70 -19.66
CA GLY A 420 -24.55 -4.90 -18.74
C GLY A 420 -23.90 -4.63 -17.38
N LEU A 421 -22.67 -5.12 -17.13
CA LEU A 421 -22.01 -5.01 -15.84
C LEU A 421 -21.57 -3.56 -15.57
N VAL A 422 -22.00 -3.06 -14.42
CA VAL A 422 -21.62 -1.79 -13.83
C VAL A 422 -20.88 -2.09 -12.52
N ARG A 423 -19.82 -1.33 -12.26
CA ARG A 423 -19.01 -1.43 -11.06
C ARG A 423 -18.79 -0.05 -10.45
#